data_AF-A0A1D3JM40-F1
#
_entry.id   AF-A0A1D3JM40-F1
#
_cell.length_a   1.000
_cell.length_b   1.000
_cell.length_c   1.000
_cell.angle_alpha   90.00
_cell.angle_beta   90.00
_cell.angle_gamma   90.00
#
_symmetry.space_group_name_H-M   'P 1'
#
loop_
_entity.id
_entity.type
_entity.pdbx_description
1 polymer ?
#
loop_
_entity_poly.entity_id
_entity_poly.type
_entity_poly.pdbx_seq_one_letter_code
_entity_poly.pdbx_strand_id
1 'polypeptide(L)'
;MTNIKDVKYDLGLDMTVEDQKKIGKFTNLHYKQSVYEQKMKLMKENISNIDSSIDEVSLVFDPQDVMLNIDYVEESLEQINSEGRKILNKLEQEYKNIIKEKEKLKTELYAKFGNRIDLN
;
A
#
# COMPACT_ATOMS: atom_id res chain seq x y z
N MET A 1 -8.31 47.72 -6.23
CA MET A 1 -8.12 46.37 -6.79
C MET A 1 -6.77 45.87 -6.32
N THR A 2 -6.73 45.09 -5.25
CA THR A 2 -5.49 44.59 -4.65
C THR A 2 -4.94 43.48 -5.54
N ASN A 3 -3.72 43.66 -6.03
CA ASN A 3 -3.06 42.74 -6.95
C ASN A 3 -2.63 41.48 -6.17
N ILE A 4 -3.30 40.36 -6.38
CA ILE A 4 -3.14 39.09 -5.64
C ILE A 4 -1.85 38.34 -6.04
N LYS A 5 -0.97 38.92 -6.86
CA LYS A 5 0.11 38.16 -7.51
C LYS A 5 1.44 38.07 -6.78
N ASP A 6 1.64 38.76 -5.66
CA ASP A 6 2.94 38.73 -4.95
C ASP A 6 2.80 38.44 -3.45
N VAL A 7 1.98 37.44 -3.08
CA VAL A 7 2.18 36.79 -1.78
C VAL A 7 3.38 35.87 -1.91
N LYS A 8 4.57 36.47 -1.86
CA LYS A 8 5.81 35.76 -1.58
C LYS A 8 5.63 35.20 -0.17
N TYR A 9 5.31 33.91 -0.04
CA TYR A 9 5.35 33.21 1.24
C TYR A 9 6.82 33.13 1.67
N ASP A 10 7.34 34.25 2.18
CA ASP A 10 8.56 34.23 2.96
C ASP A 10 8.20 33.60 4.30
N LEU A 11 8.19 32.26 4.33
CA LEU A 11 7.91 31.47 5.52
C LEU A 11 8.95 31.72 6.65
N GLY A 12 9.93 32.61 6.44
CA GLY A 12 11.05 32.83 7.35
C GLY A 12 11.81 31.53 7.62
N LEU A 13 11.80 30.63 6.63
CA LEU A 13 12.36 29.29 6.70
C LEU A 13 13.65 29.28 5.87
N ASP A 14 14.79 29.19 6.55
CA ASP A 14 16.04 28.75 5.92
C ASP A 14 15.89 27.29 5.50
N MET A 15 15.30 27.08 4.33
CA MET A 15 15.08 25.77 3.74
C MET A 15 16.23 25.43 2.80
N THR A 16 16.95 24.38 3.14
CA THR A 16 18.05 23.87 2.31
C THR A 16 17.52 22.97 1.20
N VAL A 17 18.34 22.72 0.19
CA VAL A 17 18.04 21.75 -0.88
C VAL A 17 17.77 20.34 -0.30
N GLU A 18 18.49 19.96 0.76
CA GLU A 18 18.28 18.67 1.41
C GLU A 18 16.91 18.58 2.10
N ASP A 19 16.41 19.68 2.65
CA ASP A 19 15.06 19.71 3.24
C ASP A 19 13.98 19.56 2.17
N GLN A 20 14.15 20.24 1.03
CA GLN A 20 13.24 20.10 -0.11
C GLN A 20 13.22 18.65 -0.63
N LYS A 21 14.38 17.99 -0.70
CA LYS A 21 14.46 16.56 -1.05
C LYS A 21 13.74 15.69 -0.04
N LYS A 22 13.88 15.96 1.27
CA LYS A 22 13.15 15.22 2.32
C LYS A 22 11.64 15.40 2.22
N ILE A 23 11.16 16.61 1.94
CA ILE A 23 9.74 16.89 1.70
C ILE A 23 9.25 16.12 0.48
N GLY A 24 9.98 16.21 -0.66
CA GLY A 24 9.62 15.47 -1.87
C GLY A 24 9.59 13.95 -1.65
N LYS A 25 10.54 13.43 -0.87
CA LYS A 25 10.57 12.02 -0.47
C LYS A 25 9.39 11.66 0.43
N PHE A 26 9.03 12.49 1.41
CA PHE A 26 7.86 12.30 2.25
C PHE A 26 6.57 12.24 1.42
N THR A 27 6.38 13.18 0.48
CA THR A 27 5.22 13.18 -0.43
C THR A 27 5.16 11.92 -1.28
N ASN A 28 6.30 11.46 -1.80
CA ASN A 28 6.39 10.21 -2.55
C ASN A 28 6.00 8.99 -1.68
N LEU A 29 6.50 8.93 -0.44
CA LEU A 29 6.17 7.87 0.51
C LEU A 29 4.69 7.89 0.90
N HIS A 30 4.09 9.08 1.08
CA HIS A 30 2.67 9.23 1.35
C HIS A 30 1.83 8.67 0.19
N TYR A 31 2.17 9.01 -1.06
CA TYR A 31 1.51 8.43 -2.23
C TYR A 31 1.68 6.91 -2.30
N LYS A 32 2.91 6.41 -2.11
CA LYS A 32 3.18 4.97 -2.11
C LYS A 32 2.40 4.24 -1.02
N GLN A 33 2.28 4.82 0.18
CA GLN A 33 1.48 4.24 1.26
C GLN A 33 0.05 3.94 0.79
N SER A 34 -0.64 4.93 0.20
CA SER A 34 -2.00 4.77 -0.31
C SER A 34 -2.10 3.70 -1.40
N VAL A 35 -1.14 3.66 -2.33
CA VAL A 35 -1.08 2.63 -3.38
C VAL A 35 -0.89 1.23 -2.79
N TYR A 36 -0.03 1.07 -1.79
CA TYR A 36 0.20 -0.22 -1.14
C TYR A 36 -1.02 -0.67 -0.33
N GLU A 37 -1.71 0.23 0.36
CA GLU A 37 -2.97 -0.07 1.06
C GLU A 37 -4.01 -0.63 0.08
N GLN A 38 -4.18 0.00 -1.08
CA GLN A 38 -5.10 -0.47 -2.13
C GLN A 38 -4.67 -1.84 -2.67
N LYS A 39 -3.39 -2.03 -2.99
CA LYS A 39 -2.87 -3.33 -3.48
C LYS A 39 -3.08 -4.45 -2.46
N MET A 40 -2.80 -4.19 -1.19
CA MET A 40 -3.00 -5.17 -0.11
C MET A 40 -4.48 -5.50 0.06
N LYS A 41 -5.37 -4.50 -0.02
CA LYS A 41 -6.82 -4.71 0.03
C LYS A 41 -7.29 -5.64 -1.09
N LEU A 42 -6.96 -5.33 -2.34
CA LEU A 42 -7.33 -6.15 -3.50
C LEU A 42 -6.76 -7.57 -3.41
N MET A 43 -5.51 -7.71 -2.93
CA MET A 43 -4.89 -9.02 -2.76
C MET A 43 -5.61 -9.86 -1.68
N LYS A 44 -6.00 -9.24 -0.56
CA LYS A 44 -6.77 -9.90 0.50
C LYS A 44 -8.15 -10.34 0.01
N GLU A 45 -8.83 -9.51 -0.78
CA GLU A 45 -10.09 -9.85 -1.42
C GLU A 45 -9.92 -11.04 -2.38
N ASN A 46 -8.89 -11.03 -3.22
CA ASN A 46 -8.61 -12.15 -4.14
C ASN A 46 -8.31 -13.45 -3.39
N ILE A 47 -7.50 -13.41 -2.33
CA ILE A 47 -7.22 -14.59 -1.50
C ILE A 47 -8.51 -15.12 -0.88
N SER A 48 -9.37 -14.25 -0.33
CA SER A 48 -10.66 -14.65 0.24
C SER A 48 -11.57 -15.30 -0.79
N ASN A 49 -11.58 -14.80 -2.03
CA ASN A 49 -12.38 -15.39 -3.10
C ASN A 49 -11.86 -16.77 -3.49
N ILE A 50 -10.53 -16.96 -3.51
CA ILE A 50 -9.92 -18.27 -3.79
C ILE A 50 -10.18 -19.24 -2.65
N ASP A 51 -10.02 -18.83 -1.39
CA ASP A 51 -10.39 -19.64 -0.21
C ASP A 51 -11.83 -20.14 -0.33
N SER A 52 -12.77 -19.23 -0.66
CA SER A 52 -14.19 -19.59 -0.84
C SER A 52 -14.40 -20.54 -2.02
N SER A 53 -13.60 -20.41 -3.08
CA SER A 53 -13.69 -21.30 -4.25
C SER A 53 -13.15 -22.70 -3.93
N ILE A 54 -12.10 -22.80 -3.11
CA ILE A 54 -11.58 -24.08 -2.61
C ILE A 54 -12.66 -24.76 -1.77
N ASP A 55 -13.24 -24.04 -0.81
CA ASP A 55 -14.31 -24.58 0.04
C ASP A 55 -15.49 -25.11 -0.79
N GLU A 56 -15.92 -24.38 -1.84
CA GLU A 56 -16.99 -24.82 -2.73
C GLU A 56 -16.64 -26.09 -3.52
N VAL A 57 -15.39 -26.19 -4.00
CA VAL A 57 -14.91 -27.37 -4.73
C VAL A 57 -14.85 -28.60 -3.82
N SER A 58 -14.42 -28.43 -2.56
CA SER A 58 -14.37 -29.53 -1.58
C SER A 58 -15.76 -30.04 -1.16
N LEU A 59 -16.84 -29.29 -1.44
CA LEU A 59 -18.22 -29.70 -1.17
C LEU A 59 -18.87 -30.54 -2.28
N VAL A 60 -18.17 -30.78 -3.39
CA VAL A 60 -18.73 -31.57 -4.49
C VAL A 60 -18.85 -33.05 -4.11
N PHE A 61 -20.09 -33.56 -4.14
CA PHE A 61 -20.42 -34.93 -3.75
C PHE A 61 -20.12 -35.97 -4.85
N ASP A 62 -20.34 -35.64 -6.12
CA ASP A 62 -20.03 -36.50 -7.27
C ASP A 62 -19.14 -35.74 -8.26
N PRO A 63 -17.84 -36.10 -8.36
CA PRO A 63 -16.93 -35.48 -9.31
C PRO A 63 -17.31 -35.66 -10.78
N GLN A 64 -18.17 -36.63 -11.11
CA GLN A 64 -18.64 -36.87 -12.49
C GLN A 64 -19.71 -35.86 -12.94
N ASP A 65 -20.37 -35.17 -12.01
CA ASP A 65 -21.38 -34.14 -12.32
C ASP A 65 -20.77 -32.79 -12.73
N VAL A 66 -19.44 -32.67 -12.66
CA VAL A 66 -18.71 -31.44 -12.98
C VAL A 66 -17.86 -31.64 -14.24
N MET A 67 -17.92 -30.69 -15.17
CA MET A 67 -17.17 -30.76 -16.44
C MET A 67 -15.64 -30.66 -16.28
N LEU A 68 -15.18 -30.23 -15.10
CA LEU A 68 -13.78 -30.03 -14.76
C LEU A 68 -13.30 -31.13 -13.80
N ASN A 69 -12.04 -31.54 -13.95
CA ASN A 69 -11.41 -32.43 -13.00
C ASN A 69 -11.20 -31.68 -11.67
N ILE A 70 -11.94 -32.09 -10.63
CA ILE A 70 -12.01 -31.43 -9.33
C ILE A 70 -10.65 -31.45 -8.61
N ASP A 71 -9.96 -32.59 -8.59
CA ASP A 71 -8.66 -32.72 -7.95
C ASP A 71 -7.65 -31.73 -8.54
N TYR A 72 -7.66 -31.57 -9.87
CA TYR A 72 -6.79 -30.62 -10.56
C TYR A 72 -7.16 -29.16 -10.27
N VAL A 73 -8.45 -28.85 -10.15
CA VAL A 73 -8.94 -27.50 -9.83
C VAL A 73 -8.56 -27.13 -8.41
N GLU A 74 -8.76 -28.03 -7.44
CA GLU A 74 -8.41 -27.82 -6.03
C GLU A 74 -6.90 -27.56 -5.87
N GLU A 75 -6.05 -28.43 -6.44
CA GLU A 75 -4.59 -28.26 -6.41
C GLU A 75 -4.16 -26.92 -7.04
N SER A 76 -4.76 -26.56 -8.18
CA SER A 76 -4.45 -25.30 -8.87
C SER A 76 -4.85 -24.08 -8.02
N LEU A 77 -6.02 -24.12 -7.39
CA LEU A 77 -6.49 -23.05 -6.52
C LEU A 77 -5.61 -22.92 -5.27
N GLU A 78 -5.22 -24.03 -4.64
CA GLU A 78 -4.29 -24.03 -3.50
C GLU A 78 -2.94 -23.44 -3.88
N GLN A 79 -2.39 -23.78 -5.05
CA GLN A 79 -1.13 -23.23 -5.52
C GLN A 79 -1.23 -21.71 -5.68
N ILE A 80 -2.23 -21.22 -6.41
CA ILE A 80 -2.44 -19.78 -6.64
C ILE A 80 -2.64 -19.05 -5.31
N ASN A 81 -3.41 -19.64 -4.38
CA ASN A 81 -3.62 -19.09 -3.05
C ASN A 81 -2.30 -18.97 -2.26
N SER A 82 -1.48 -20.02 -2.27
CA SER A 82 -0.18 -20.03 -1.60
C SER A 82 0.77 -18.95 -2.15
N GLU A 83 0.75 -18.75 -3.47
CA GLU A 83 1.53 -17.71 -4.14
C GLU A 83 1.01 -16.32 -3.80
N GLY A 84 -0.32 -16.13 -3.82
CA GLY A 84 -0.99 -14.90 -3.41
C GLY A 84 -0.62 -14.49 -1.99
N ARG A 85 -0.63 -15.44 -1.04
CA ARG A 85 -0.23 -15.21 0.36
C ARG A 85 1.25 -14.83 0.50
N LYS A 86 2.15 -15.43 -0.30
CA LYS A 86 3.57 -15.03 -0.35
C LYS A 86 3.73 -13.60 -0.85
N ILE A 87 3.00 -13.21 -1.90
CA ILE A 87 3.04 -11.85 -2.45
C ILE A 87 2.47 -10.86 -1.43
N LEU A 88 1.36 -11.20 -0.78
CA LEU A 88 0.76 -10.36 0.26
C LEU A 88 1.74 -10.09 1.40
N ASN A 89 2.44 -11.12 1.89
CA ASN A 89 3.45 -10.96 2.95
C ASN A 89 4.57 -10.00 2.52
N LYS A 90 5.07 -10.11 1.27
CA LYS A 90 6.06 -9.17 0.73
C LYS A 90 5.52 -7.73 0.70
N LEU A 91 4.29 -7.54 0.22
CA LEU A 91 3.64 -6.21 0.21
C LEU A 91 3.51 -5.63 1.62
N GLU A 92 3.13 -6.46 2.61
CA GLU A 92 3.01 -6.02 4.01
C GLU A 92 4.37 -5.64 4.62
N GLN A 93 5.44 -6.34 4.27
CA GLN A 93 6.80 -6.00 4.70
C GLN A 93 7.28 -4.68 4.08
N GLU A 94 7.07 -4.49 2.78
CA GLU A 94 7.39 -3.24 2.09
C GLU A 94 6.57 -2.06 2.64
N TYR A 95 5.28 -2.27 2.92
CA TYR A 95 4.42 -1.28 3.52
C TYR A 95 4.88 -0.85 4.91
N LYS A 96 5.30 -1.81 5.76
CA LYS A 96 5.89 -1.51 7.08
C LYS A 96 7.15 -0.64 6.94
N ASN A 97 7.98 -0.90 5.95
CA ASN A 97 9.17 -0.09 5.67
C ASN A 97 8.79 1.33 5.24
N ILE A 98 7.79 1.47 4.36
CA ILE A 98 7.27 2.78 3.92
C ILE A 98 6.77 3.60 5.11
N ILE A 99 5.95 3.01 5.99
CA ILE A 99 5.45 3.72 7.19
C ILE A 99 6.62 4.15 8.06
N LYS A 100 7.55 3.24 8.36
CA LYS A 100 8.69 3.53 9.23
C LYS A 100 9.54 4.68 8.69
N GLU A 101 9.79 4.69 7.39
CA GLU A 101 10.56 5.75 6.75
C GLU A 101 9.79 7.07 6.70
N LYS A 102 8.48 7.03 6.41
CA LYS A 102 7.59 8.19 6.41
C LYS A 102 7.53 8.86 7.78
N GLU A 103 7.35 8.09 8.86
CA GLU A 103 7.31 8.61 10.24
C GLU A 103 8.65 9.19 10.70
N LYS A 104 9.76 8.56 10.29
CA LYS A 104 11.09 9.13 10.53
C LYS A 104 11.24 10.49 9.87
N LEU A 105 10.88 10.61 8.58
CA LEU A 105 10.95 11.88 7.86
C LEU A 105 9.99 12.92 8.43
N LYS A 106 8.77 12.52 8.82
CA LYS A 106 7.80 13.38 9.50
C LYS A 106 8.41 14.01 10.75
N THR A 107 9.03 13.19 11.59
CA THR A 107 9.69 13.62 12.82
C THR A 107 10.85 14.59 12.54
N GLU A 108 11.72 14.26 11.58
CA GLU A 108 12.85 15.12 11.21
C GLU A 108 12.38 16.49 10.67
N LEU A 109 11.35 16.51 9.84
CA LEU A 109 10.82 17.73 9.24
C LEU A 109 10.10 18.59 10.28
N TYR A 110 9.28 18.01 11.16
CA TYR A 110 8.65 18.77 12.26
C TYR A 110 9.65 19.24 13.31
N ALA A 111 10.72 18.49 13.59
CA ALA A 111 11.77 18.95 14.50
C ALA A 111 12.48 20.21 13.97
N LYS A 112 12.63 20.33 12.65
CA LYS A 112 13.29 21.48 12.01
C LYS A 112 12.35 22.66 11.75
N PHE A 113 11.14 22.39 11.30
CA PHE A 113 10.23 23.42 10.79
C PHE A 113 9.03 23.67 11.69
N GLY A 114 8.78 22.81 12.69
CA GLY A 114 7.66 22.91 13.61
C GLY A 114 6.33 23.07 12.88
N ASN A 115 5.46 23.93 13.41
CA ASN A 115 4.14 24.20 12.85
C ASN A 115 4.14 25.06 11.57
N ARG A 116 5.32 25.33 10.99
CA ARG A 116 5.45 26.10 9.74
C ARG A 116 5.25 25.22 8.50
N ILE A 117 5.20 23.91 8.67
CA ILE A 117 4.86 22.94 7.64
C ILE A 117 3.67 22.10 8.10
N ASP A 118 2.87 21.62 7.14
CA ASP A 118 1.80 20.66 7.39
C ASP A 118 2.10 19.38 6.61
N LEU A 119 2.22 18.27 7.35
CA LEU A 119 2.56 16.94 6.86
C LEU A 119 1.49 15.90 7.25
N ASN A 120 0.24 16.33 7.40
CA ASN A 120 -0.89 15.43 7.62
C ASN A 120 -1.27 14.64 6.36
#